data_AF-A0A2E7TZZ3-F1
#
_entry.id   AF-A0A2E7TZZ3-F1
#
_cell.length_a   1.000
_cell.length_b   1.000
_cell.length_c   1.000
_cell.angle_alpha   90.00
_cell.angle_beta   90.00
_cell.angle_gamma   90.00
#
_symmetry.space_group_name_H-M   'P 1'
#
loop_
_entity.id
_entity.type
_entity.pdbx_description
1 polymer ?
#
loop_
_entity_poly.entity_id
_entity_poly.type
_entity_poly.pdbx_seq_one_letter_code
_entity_poly.pdbx_strand_id
1 'polypeptide(L)'
;MGSDRPTWRDRYPGEVTCVRCLEVHDQMYLDRLLWCDRCRIRARNRASWWGWGGGLVFGIGVAIYVWTVIRPTDLVIGGWFGTIAAAIWIGSKVAREVIYGGMRFRNARAVEATPPALDSP
;
A
#
# COMPACT_ATOMS: atom_id res chain seq x y z
N MET A 1 1.65 37.37 33.25
CA MET A 1 0.65 37.57 32.20
C MET A 1 1.06 36.74 31.01
N GLY A 2 0.48 35.53 30.88
CA GLY A 2 0.80 34.59 29.82
C GLY A 2 0.32 35.14 28.47
N SER A 3 1.10 34.92 27.43
CA SER A 3 0.79 35.37 26.07
C SER A 3 -0.47 34.68 25.56
N ASP A 4 -1.59 35.39 25.64
CA ASP A 4 -2.91 35.02 25.11
C ASP A 4 -2.94 35.19 23.58
N ARG A 5 -2.00 34.53 22.90
CA ARG A 5 -1.95 34.52 21.43
C ARG A 5 -2.81 33.35 20.98
N PRO A 6 -3.91 33.58 20.26
CA PRO A 6 -4.70 32.49 19.70
C PRO A 6 -3.78 31.65 18.82
N THR A 7 -3.48 30.45 19.28
CA THR A 7 -2.68 29.51 18.52
C THR A 7 -3.57 28.92 17.44
N TRP A 8 -3.02 28.67 16.25
CA TRP A 8 -3.77 28.03 15.17
C TRP A 8 -4.42 26.70 15.61
N ARG A 9 -3.87 26.04 16.65
CA ARG A 9 -4.41 24.85 17.32
C ARG A 9 -5.78 25.05 17.94
N ASP A 10 -6.12 26.26 18.42
CA ASP A 10 -7.40 26.53 19.08
C ASP A 10 -8.57 26.60 18.09
N ARG A 11 -8.27 26.64 16.78
CA ARG A 11 -9.25 26.79 15.70
C ARG A 11 -9.67 25.48 15.03
N TYR A 12 -8.93 24.39 15.26
CA TYR A 12 -9.23 23.09 14.66
C TYR A 12 -9.69 22.12 15.76
N PRO A 13 -10.70 21.27 15.51
CA PRO A 13 -11.02 20.18 16.41
C PRO A 13 -9.75 19.30 16.51
N GLY A 14 -9.15 19.24 17.70
CA GLY A 14 -7.90 18.51 17.92
C GLY A 14 -8.03 17.03 17.55
N GLU A 15 -9.26 16.51 17.65
CA GLU A 15 -9.61 15.11 17.44
C GLU A 15 -10.37 14.92 16.14
N VAL A 16 -9.84 14.07 15.26
CA VAL A 16 -10.45 13.70 13.98
C VAL A 16 -10.45 12.19 13.83
N THR A 17 -11.51 11.63 13.26
CA THR A 17 -11.60 10.18 13.03
C THR A 17 -10.75 9.76 11.82
N CYS A 18 -9.94 8.74 11.99
CA CYS A 18 -9.25 8.10 10.87
C CYS A 18 -10.27 7.49 9.90
N VAL A 19 -10.13 7.78 8.60
CA VAL A 19 -11.07 7.33 7.56
C VAL A 19 -11.14 5.81 7.44
N ARG A 20 -10.05 5.09 7.76
CA ARG A 20 -9.94 3.64 7.56
C ARG A 20 -10.36 2.81 8.76
N CYS A 21 -9.89 3.15 9.96
CA CYS A 21 -10.21 2.40 11.19
C CYS A 21 -11.35 3.02 12.01
N LEU A 22 -11.79 4.25 11.69
CA LEU A 22 -12.81 5.01 12.42
C LEU A 22 -12.44 5.36 13.88
N GLU A 23 -11.19 5.14 14.26
CA GLU A 23 -10.67 5.51 15.58
C GLU A 23 -10.35 7.01 15.62
N VAL A 24 -10.62 7.64 16.77
CA VAL A 24 -10.36 9.07 17.01
C VAL A 24 -8.87 9.26 17.29
N HIS A 25 -8.23 10.15 16.54
CA HIS A 25 -6.84 10.50 16.72
C HIS A 25 -6.66 12.01 16.69
N ASP A 26 -5.58 12.50 17.32
CA ASP A 26 -5.19 13.88 17.16
C ASP A 26 -4.80 14.14 15.69
N GLN A 27 -5.25 15.27 15.14
CA GLN A 27 -5.02 15.67 13.75
C GLN A 27 -3.51 15.64 13.37
N MET A 28 -2.60 15.85 14.31
CA MET A 28 -1.15 15.78 14.08
C MET A 28 -0.63 14.38 13.75
N TYR A 29 -1.35 13.30 14.12
CA TYR A 29 -0.99 11.91 13.81
C TYR A 29 -1.66 11.39 12.54
N LEU A 30 -2.44 12.22 11.86
CA LEU A 30 -3.16 11.88 10.63
C LEU A 30 -2.43 12.47 9.41
N ASP A 31 -2.22 11.64 8.40
CA ASP A 31 -1.71 12.09 7.10
C ASP A 31 -2.77 12.96 6.38
N ARG A 32 -2.40 13.61 5.25
CA ARG A 32 -3.32 14.44 4.43
C ARG A 32 -4.61 13.72 3.99
N LEU A 33 -4.61 12.39 3.97
CA LEU A 33 -5.75 11.54 3.63
C LEU A 33 -6.58 11.12 4.86
N LEU A 34 -6.27 11.64 6.04
CA LEU A 34 -6.86 11.26 7.33
C LEU A 34 -6.63 9.77 7.65
N TRP A 35 -5.42 9.28 7.37
CA TRP A 35 -4.98 7.93 7.71
C TRP A 35 -4.01 8.01 8.89
N CYS A 36 -4.26 7.23 9.93
CA CYS A 36 -3.29 7.06 11.02
C CYS A 36 -2.11 6.18 10.57
N ASP A 37 -0.99 6.26 11.29
CA ASP A 37 0.24 5.52 10.96
C ASP A 37 0.01 4.01 10.89
N ARG A 38 -0.83 3.45 11.77
CA ARG A 38 -1.16 2.02 11.76
C ARG A 38 -1.85 1.61 10.46
N CYS A 39 -2.86 2.36 10.03
CA CYS A 39 -3.57 2.11 8.77
C CYS A 39 -2.62 2.26 7.57
N ARG A 40 -1.67 3.21 7.63
CA ARG A 40 -0.67 3.42 6.59
C ARG A 40 0.29 2.24 6.46
N ILE A 41 0.77 1.70 7.58
CA ILE A 41 1.65 0.53 7.60
C ILE A 41 0.93 -0.71 7.07
N ARG A 42 -0.33 -0.94 7.51
CA ARG A 42 -1.14 -2.06 6.99
C ARG A 42 -1.37 -1.95 5.49
N ALA A 43 -1.69 -0.75 4.99
CA ALA A 43 -1.82 -0.49 3.56
C ALA A 43 -0.54 -0.80 2.79
N ARG A 44 0.62 -0.39 3.32
CA ARG A 44 1.93 -0.67 2.71
C ARG A 44 2.27 -2.16 2.70
N ASN A 45 1.99 -2.88 3.79
CA ASN A 45 2.21 -4.33 3.85
C ASN A 45 1.32 -5.07 2.84
N ARG A 46 0.05 -4.67 2.74
CA ARG A 46 -0.86 -5.20 1.71
C ARG A 46 -0.34 -4.89 0.31
N ALA A 47 0.05 -3.65 0.03
CA ALA A 47 0.66 -3.28 -1.25
C ALA A 47 1.92 -4.11 -1.56
N SER A 48 2.73 -4.43 -0.55
CA SER A 48 3.93 -5.26 -0.73
C SER A 48 3.58 -6.69 -1.11
N TRP A 49 2.56 -7.28 -0.47
CA TRP A 49 2.11 -8.64 -0.77
C TRP A 49 1.49 -8.73 -2.16
N TRP A 50 0.62 -7.78 -2.50
CA TRP A 50 0.04 -7.70 -3.85
C TRP A 50 1.06 -7.31 -4.92
N GLY A 51 2.08 -6.52 -4.57
CA GLY A 51 3.20 -6.19 -5.44
C GLY A 51 3.96 -7.43 -5.88
N TRP A 52 4.25 -8.35 -4.94
CA TRP A 52 4.83 -9.66 -5.27
C TRP A 52 3.95 -10.48 -6.21
N GLY A 53 2.62 -10.51 -5.98
CA GLY A 53 1.68 -11.17 -6.89
C GLY A 53 1.74 -10.59 -8.31
N GLY A 54 1.73 -9.26 -8.45
CA GLY A 54 1.85 -8.59 -9.74
C GLY A 54 3.18 -8.86 -10.45
N GLY A 55 4.29 -8.87 -9.69
CA GLY A 55 5.61 -9.21 -10.21
C GLY A 55 5.70 -10.65 -10.72
N LEU A 56 5.12 -11.62 -10.01
CA LEU A 56 5.07 -13.02 -10.44
C LEU A 56 4.25 -13.19 -11.72
N VAL A 57 3.07 -12.59 -11.80
CA VAL A 57 2.23 -12.64 -13.01
C VAL A 57 2.97 -12.06 -14.21
N PHE A 58 3.64 -10.92 -14.02
CA PHE A 58 4.45 -10.30 -15.07
C PHE A 58 5.62 -11.21 -15.50
N GLY A 59 6.37 -11.75 -14.54
CA GLY A 59 7.48 -12.66 -14.82
C GLY A 59 7.08 -13.94 -15.54
N ILE A 60 5.93 -14.53 -15.17
CA ILE A 60 5.34 -15.68 -15.86
C ILE A 60 5.00 -15.29 -17.31
N GLY A 61 4.39 -14.13 -17.53
CA GLY A 61 4.11 -13.63 -18.87
C GLY A 61 5.37 -13.46 -19.72
N VAL A 62 6.44 -12.90 -19.14
CA VAL A 62 7.75 -12.78 -19.80
C VAL A 62 8.34 -14.15 -20.11
N ALA A 63 8.29 -15.10 -19.17
CA ALA A 63 8.79 -16.45 -19.37
C ALA A 63 8.05 -17.17 -20.51
N ILE A 64 6.72 -17.08 -20.54
CA ILE A 64 5.88 -17.63 -21.63
C ILE A 64 6.26 -16.99 -22.97
N TYR A 65 6.42 -15.66 -23.00
CA TYR A 65 6.79 -14.94 -24.22
C TYR A 65 8.16 -15.39 -24.75
N VAL A 66 9.17 -15.46 -23.89
CA VAL A 66 10.51 -15.95 -24.24
C VAL A 66 10.43 -17.37 -24.81
N TRP A 67 9.68 -18.27 -24.15
CA TRP A 67 9.60 -19.67 -24.54
C TRP A 67 8.88 -19.89 -25.87
N THR A 68 7.82 -19.13 -26.13
CA THR A 68 6.97 -19.30 -27.33
C THR A 68 7.48 -18.54 -28.55
N VAL A 69 7.99 -17.32 -28.34
CA VAL A 69 8.39 -16.42 -29.44
C VAL A 69 9.90 -16.47 -29.68
N ILE A 70 10.71 -16.32 -28.63
CA ILE A 70 12.17 -16.21 -28.79
C ILE A 70 12.82 -17.58 -28.96
N ARG A 71 12.24 -18.64 -28.35
CA ARG A 71 12.77 -20.01 -28.31
C ARG A 71 14.21 -20.05 -27.79
N PRO A 72 14.40 -20.14 -26.46
CA PRO A 72 15.73 -19.99 -25.86
C PRO A 72 16.70 -21.04 -26.42
N THR A 73 17.88 -20.59 -26.81
CA THR A 73 19.01 -21.46 -27.13
C THR A 73 19.68 -21.94 -25.83
N ASP A 74 20.10 -23.21 -25.78
CA ASP A 74 20.71 -23.83 -24.60
C ASP A 74 22.07 -23.23 -24.20
N LEU A 75 22.62 -22.34 -25.02
CA LEU A 75 23.95 -21.76 -24.85
C LEU A 75 24.08 -20.86 -23.60
N VAL A 76 22.98 -20.25 -23.13
CA VAL A 76 23.01 -19.31 -21.98
C VAL A 76 21.79 -19.49 -21.07
N ILE A 77 21.57 -20.71 -20.58
CA ILE A 77 20.46 -21.04 -19.66
C ILE A 77 20.44 -20.14 -18.42
N GLY A 78 21.61 -19.84 -17.83
CA GLY A 78 21.71 -18.95 -16.66
C GLY A 78 21.27 -17.51 -16.93
N GLY A 79 21.46 -17.01 -18.15
CA GLY A 79 21.04 -15.66 -18.54
C GLY A 79 19.52 -15.51 -18.55
N TRP A 80 18.81 -16.52 -19.04
CA TRP A 80 17.34 -16.52 -19.08
C TRP A 80 16.71 -16.50 -17.69
N PHE A 81 17.24 -17.31 -16.75
CA PHE A 81 16.80 -17.25 -15.36
C PHE A 81 17.06 -15.89 -14.73
N GLY A 82 18.21 -15.28 -15.02
CA GLY A 82 18.52 -13.91 -14.59
C GLY A 82 17.52 -12.88 -15.12
N THR A 83 17.15 -12.96 -16.40
CA THR A 83 16.17 -12.05 -17.01
C THR A 83 14.79 -12.19 -16.38
N ILE A 84 14.31 -13.42 -16.16
CA ILE A 84 13.00 -13.66 -15.54
C ILE A 84 13.00 -13.16 -14.10
N ALA A 85 14.05 -13.45 -13.32
CA ALA A 85 14.16 -12.97 -11.94
C ALA A 85 14.19 -11.43 -11.87
N ALA A 86 14.94 -10.78 -12.76
CA ALA A 86 14.97 -9.33 -12.87
C ALA A 86 13.59 -8.75 -13.23
N ALA A 87 12.88 -9.37 -14.19
CA ALA A 87 11.54 -8.96 -14.59
C ALA A 87 10.55 -9.07 -13.42
N ILE A 88 10.57 -10.16 -12.65
CA ILE A 88 9.73 -10.33 -11.46
C ILE A 88 10.06 -9.25 -10.43
N TRP A 89 11.34 -9.02 -10.16
CA TRP A 89 11.77 -8.06 -9.14
C TRP A 89 11.36 -6.63 -9.51
N ILE A 90 11.63 -6.18 -10.73
CA ILE A 90 11.22 -4.85 -11.21
C ILE A 90 9.69 -4.75 -11.23
N GLY A 91 9.00 -5.74 -11.78
CA GLY A 91 7.54 -5.79 -11.84
C GLY A 91 6.92 -5.69 -10.45
N SER A 92 7.49 -6.36 -9.44
CA SER A 92 6.98 -6.32 -8.07
C SER A 92 7.08 -4.94 -7.43
N LYS A 93 8.19 -4.21 -7.70
CA LYS A 93 8.38 -2.84 -7.21
C LYS A 93 7.37 -1.88 -7.84
N VAL A 94 7.18 -1.97 -9.15
CA VAL A 94 6.22 -1.12 -9.87
C VAL A 94 4.80 -1.42 -9.41
N ALA A 95 4.41 -2.70 -9.34
CA ALA A 95 3.09 -3.12 -8.90
C ALA A 95 2.78 -2.64 -7.47
N ARG A 96 3.75 -2.72 -6.55
CA ARG A 96 3.60 -2.20 -5.18
C ARG A 96 3.24 -0.71 -5.17
N GLU A 97 3.95 0.11 -5.94
CA GLU A 97 3.69 1.55 -6.00
C GLU A 97 2.35 1.87 -6.66
N VAL A 98 1.99 1.18 -7.74
CA VAL A 98 0.69 1.34 -8.41
C VAL A 98 -0.46 0.98 -7.48
N ILE A 99 -0.36 -0.13 -6.75
CA ILE A 99 -1.41 -0.59 -5.84
C ILE A 99 -1.54 0.35 -4.64
N TYR A 100 -0.41 0.80 -4.08
CA TYR A 100 -0.42 1.79 -3.01
C TYR A 100 -1.00 3.14 -3.47
N GLY A 101 -0.66 3.60 -4.67
CA GLY A 101 -1.26 4.77 -5.32
C GLY A 101 -2.76 4.62 -5.48
N GLY A 102 -3.21 3.50 -6.05
CA GLY A 102 -4.63 3.18 -6.23
C GLY A 102 -5.41 3.16 -4.91
N MET A 103 -4.84 2.60 -3.85
CA MET A 103 -5.44 2.65 -2.50
C MET A 103 -5.59 4.08 -1.98
N ARG A 104 -4.62 4.96 -2.24
CA ARG A 104 -4.71 6.38 -1.87
C ARG A 104 -5.76 7.13 -2.67
N PHE A 105 -5.90 6.87 -3.97
CA PHE A 105 -6.93 7.50 -4.80
C PHE A 105 -8.34 7.08 -4.39
N ARG A 106 -8.55 5.79 -4.10
CA ARG A 106 -9.87 5.28 -3.71
C ARG A 106 -10.29 5.76 -2.31
N ASN A 107 -9.33 5.99 -1.42
CA ASN A 107 -9.52 6.42 -0.03
C ASN A 107 -10.74 5.77 0.67
N ALA A 108 -10.85 4.44 0.53
CA ALA A 108 -12.03 3.72 0.98
C ALA A 108 -12.19 3.81 2.52
N ARG A 109 -13.42 4.12 2.94
CA ARG A 109 -13.75 4.31 4.37
C ARG A 109 -13.97 2.98 5.07
N ALA A 110 -13.70 2.93 6.37
CA ALA A 110 -14.03 1.81 7.26
C ALA A 110 -13.44 0.43 6.87
N VAL A 111 -12.44 0.38 5.98
CA VAL A 111 -11.82 -0.87 5.52
C VAL A 111 -11.16 -1.66 6.66
N GLU A 112 -10.77 -0.97 7.72
CA GLU A 112 -10.09 -1.55 8.88
C GLU A 112 -10.88 -1.34 10.18
N ALA A 113 -12.16 -0.94 10.08
CA ALA A 113 -13.03 -0.82 11.23
C ALA A 113 -13.41 -2.22 11.73
N THR A 114 -13.24 -2.45 13.03
CA THR A 114 -13.73 -3.66 13.68
C THR A 114 -15.04 -3.27 14.36
N PRO A 115 -16.17 -3.96 14.10
CA PRO A 115 -17.41 -3.65 14.80
C PRO A 115 -17.20 -3.86 16.31
N PRO A 116 -17.79 -3.02 17.18
CA PRO A 116 -17.77 -3.27 18.61
C PRO A 116 -18.37 -4.66 18.87
N ALA A 117 -17.77 -5.40 19.80
CA ALA A 117 -18.38 -6.64 20.26
C ALA A 117 -19.77 -6.29 20.79
N LEU A 118 -20.79 -6.99 20.29
CA LEU A 118 -22.13 -6.87 20.86
C LEU A 118 -22.05 -7.54 22.24
N ASP A 119 -21.98 -6.72 23.28
CA ASP A 119 -22.22 -7.19 24.64
C ASP A 119 -23.61 -7.83 24.62
N SER A 120 -23.62 -9.17 24.64
CA SER A 120 -24.84 -9.96 24.65
C SER A 120 -25.46 -9.79 26.05
N PRO A 121 -26.77 -9.55 26.15
CA PRO A 121 -27.45 -9.24 27.42
C PRO A 121 -27.32 -10.36 28.46
#